data_AF-A0A7W1IW28-F1
#
_entry.id   AF-A0A7W1IW28-F1
#
_cell.length_a   1.000
_cell.length_b   1.000
_cell.length_c   1.000
_cell.angle_alpha   90.00
_cell.angle_beta   90.00
_cell.angle_gamma   90.00
#
_symmetry.space_group_name_H-M   'P 1'
#
loop_
_entity.id
_entity.type
_entity.pdbx_description
1 polymer ?
#
loop_
_entity_poly.entity_id
_entity_poly.type
_entity_poly.pdbx_seq_one_letter_code
_entity_poly.pdbx_strand_id
1 'polypeptide(L)' 'MIVVKSGVPVRLNFYRDETSSCSEQVVFGDFGIVKDLPAHKTTPIEFTPDKAGKFTFACGMNMLRGKLVVQ' A
#
# COMPACT_ATOMS: atom_id res chain seq x y z
N MET A 1 3.34 -10.38 1.27
CA MET A 1 2.31 -10.58 0.22
C MET A 1 0.96 -10.52 0.91
N ILE A 2 0.01 -9.76 0.37
CA ILE A 2 -1.33 -9.58 0.94
C ILE A 2 -2.34 -10.04 -0.11
N VAL A 3 -3.39 -10.76 0.29
CA VAL A 3 -4.45 -11.24 -0.60
C VAL A 3 -5.77 -10.60 -0.20
N VAL A 4 -6.49 -10.05 -1.18
CA VAL A 4 -7.79 -9.39 -1.00
C VAL A 4 -8.78 -9.83 -2.08
N LYS A 5 -10.07 -9.57 -1.87
CA LYS A 5 -11.13 -9.90 -2.84
C LYS A 5 -11.43 -8.75 -3.78
N SER A 6 -11.65 -9.05 -5.05
CA SER A 6 -12.13 -8.09 -6.04
C SER A 6 -13.55 -7.62 -5.72
N GLY A 7 -13.83 -6.35 -5.95
CA GLY A 7 -15.11 -5.70 -5.70
C GLY A 7 -15.45 -5.46 -4.23
N VAL A 8 -14.56 -5.84 -3.30
CA VAL A 8 -14.77 -5.65 -1.86
C VAL A 8 -13.89 -4.49 -1.38
N PRO A 9 -14.46 -3.48 -0.70
CA PRO A 9 -13.67 -2.42 -0.07
C PRO A 9 -12.66 -3.00 0.93
N VAL A 10 -11.40 -2.59 0.81
CA VAL A 10 -10.32 -3.02 1.70
C VAL A 10 -9.72 -1.82 2.41
N ARG A 11 -9.36 -2.02 3.68
CA ARG A 11 -8.58 -1.07 4.48
C ARG A 11 -7.27 -1.72 4.89
N LEU A 12 -6.17 -1.22 4.33
CA LEU A 12 -4.82 -1.63 4.70
C LEU A 12 -4.23 -0.62 5.68
N ASN A 13 -3.83 -1.07 6.86
CA ASN A 13 -3.21 -0.22 7.86
C ASN A 13 -1.69 -0.36 7.78
N PHE A 14 -1.01 0.75 7.47
CA PHE A 14 0.45 0.81 7.40
C PHE A 14 1.00 1.45 8.66
N TYR A 15 1.67 0.66 9.49
CA TYR A 15 2.45 1.19 10.61
C TYR A 15 3.89 1.43 10.16
N ARG A 16 4.37 2.67 10.29
CA ARG A 16 5.77 3.01 10.03
C ARG A 16 6.52 3.03 11.36
N ASP A 17 7.30 2.00 11.64
CA ASP A 17 8.03 1.86 12.90
C ASP A 17 9.42 2.54 12.90
N GLU A 18 9.62 3.53 12.04
CA GLU A 18 10.94 4.09 11.80
C GLU A 18 10.88 5.49 11.19
N THR A 19 12.05 6.15 11.05
CA THR A 19 12.16 7.56 10.64
C THR A 19 12.88 7.77 9.30
N SER A 20 13.39 6.73 8.64
CA SER A 20 14.08 6.83 7.35
C SER A 20 13.15 7.36 6.26
N SER A 21 13.64 8.31 5.47
CA SER A 21 12.91 8.86 4.33
C SER A 21 12.53 7.79 3.29
N CYS A 22 13.23 6.65 3.26
CA CYS A 22 12.89 5.56 2.34
C CYS A 22 11.46 5.03 2.51
N SER A 23 10.91 5.03 3.73
CA SER A 23 9.56 4.53 4.05
C SER A 23 8.52 5.62 4.27
N GLU A 24 8.84 6.89 3.95
CA GLU A 24 7.96 8.02 4.26
C GLU A 24 6.68 8.07 3.44
N GLN A 25 6.63 7.30 2.35
CA GLN A 25 5.49 7.18 1.47
C GLN A 25 5.26 5.75 1.04
N VAL A 26 4.01 5.42 0.74
CA VAL A 26 3.62 4.20 0.03
C VAL A 26 2.82 4.57 -1.21
N VAL A 27 3.14 3.85 -2.29
CA VAL A 27 2.61 4.05 -3.64
C VAL A 27 1.99 2.75 -4.13
N PHE A 28 0.70 2.80 -4.42
CA PHE A 28 0.00 1.77 -5.17
C PHE A 28 -0.27 2.33 -6.59
N GLY A 29 0.72 2.21 -7.46
CA GLY A 29 0.69 2.83 -8.80
C GLY A 29 -0.50 2.39 -9.64
N ASP A 30 -0.82 1.09 -9.62
CA ASP A 30 -1.96 0.52 -10.35
C ASP A 30 -3.33 1.07 -9.90
N PHE A 31 -3.40 1.60 -8.67
CA PHE A 31 -4.63 2.18 -8.08
C PHE A 31 -4.57 3.71 -8.00
N GLY A 32 -3.49 4.35 -8.47
CA GLY A 32 -3.30 5.80 -8.39
C GLY A 32 -3.19 6.34 -6.96
N ILE A 33 -2.82 5.51 -5.98
CA ILE A 33 -2.75 5.92 -4.58
C ILE A 33 -1.30 6.24 -4.22
N VAL A 34 -1.09 7.44 -3.68
CA VAL A 34 0.14 7.86 -3.01
C VAL A 34 -0.24 8.36 -1.63
N LYS A 35 0.38 7.80 -0.58
CA LYS A 35 0.15 8.24 0.80
C LYS A 35 1.40 8.36 1.62
N ASP A 36 1.48 9.46 2.35
CA ASP A 36 2.50 9.70 3.37
C ASP A 36 2.26 8.79 4.58
N LEU A 37 3.35 8.23 5.08
CA LEU A 37 3.43 7.41 6.28
C LEU A 37 4.23 8.19 7.31
N PRO A 38 3.61 8.94 8.24
CA PRO A 38 4.34 9.59 9.31
C PRO A 38 5.02 8.56 10.22
N ALA A 39 6.22 8.88 10.71
CA ALA A 39 6.96 8.00 11.61
C ALA A 39 6.18 7.68 12.89
N HIS A 40 6.27 6.43 13.33
CA HIS A 40 5.60 5.85 14.51
C HIS A 40 4.08 6.03 14.52
N LYS A 41 3.47 6.12 13.33
CA LYS A 41 2.01 6.21 13.18
C LYS A 41 1.48 5.15 12.22
N THR A 42 0.20 4.83 12.43
CA THR A 42 -0.56 3.99 11.52
C THR A 42 -1.35 4.87 10.55
N THR A 43 -1.07 4.74 9.26
CA THR A 43 -1.85 5.38 8.20
C THR A 43 -2.76 4.33 7.56
N PRO A 44 -4.09 4.53 7.60
CA PRO A 44 -5.03 3.68 6.87
C PRO A 44 -5.07 4.06 5.38
N ILE A 45 -5.14 3.05 4.52
CA ILE A 45 -5.34 3.19 3.08
C ILE A 45 -6.56 2.38 2.70
N GLU A 46 -7.58 3.08 2.22
CA GLU A 46 -8.87 2.49 1.83
C GLU A 46 -9.06 2.60 0.33
N PHE A 47 -9.36 1.47 -0.30
CA PHE A 47 -9.66 1.40 -1.73
C PHE A 47 -10.49 0.16 -2.03
N THR A 48 -11.12 0.14 -3.19
CA THR A 48 -11.87 -1.03 -3.68
C THR A 48 -11.19 -1.52 -4.94
N PRO A 49 -10.45 -2.65 -4.90
CA PRO A 49 -9.86 -3.21 -6.10
C PRO A 49 -10.96 -3.80 -6.99
N ASP A 50 -11.04 -3.36 -8.23
CA ASP A 50 -12.03 -3.78 -9.23
C ASP A 50 -11.51 -4.87 -10.17
N LYS A 51 -10.18 -5.04 -10.23
CA LYS A 51 -9.49 -5.98 -11.12
C LYS A 51 -8.76 -7.04 -10.33
N ALA A 52 -9.06 -8.31 -10.63
CA ALA A 52 -8.28 -9.44 -10.15
C ALA A 52 -6.88 -9.42 -10.79
N GLY A 53 -5.85 -9.76 -10.01
CA GLY A 53 -4.48 -9.69 -10.50
C GLY A 53 -3.44 -9.60 -9.39
N LYS A 54 -2.17 -9.49 -9.79
CA LYS A 54 -1.04 -9.24 -8.90
C LYS A 54 -0.56 -7.81 -9.10
N PHE A 55 -0.64 -7.01 -8.05
CA PHE A 55 -0.27 -5.61 -8.03
C PHE A 55 0.94 -5.41 -7.13
N THR A 56 1.79 -4.46 -7.49
CA THR A 56 2.96 -4.12 -6.70
C THR A 56 2.71 -2.77 -6.04
N PHE A 57 2.98 -2.69 -4.74
CA PHE A 57 3.09 -1.42 -4.05
C PHE A 57 4.53 -1.22 -3.60
N ALA A 58 4.97 0.02 -3.56
CA ALA A 58 6.34 0.34 -3.21
C ALA A 58 6.40 1.58 -2.34
N CYS A 59 7.55 1.86 -1.74
CA CYS A 59 7.76 3.18 -1.15
C CYS A 59 7.96 4.25 -2.23
N GLY A 60 7.91 5.53 -1.85
CA GLY A 60 8.11 6.66 -2.78
C GLY A 60 9.43 6.60 -3.57
N MET A 61 10.47 6.01 -2.97
CA MET A 61 11.78 5.81 -3.62
C MET A 61 11.86 4.52 -4.48
N ASN A 62 10.78 3.75 -4.57
CA ASN A 62 10.69 2.48 -5.30
C ASN A 62 11.69 1.38 -4.85
N MET A 63 12.24 1.50 -3.64
CA MET A 63 13.20 0.57 -3.04
C MET A 63 12.50 -0.56 -2.29
N LEU A 64 11.65 -0.21 -1.31
CA LEU A 64 10.84 -1.16 -0.56
C LEU A 64 9.64 -1.55 -1.43
N ARG A 65 9.39 -2.84 -1.59
CA ARG A 65 8.30 -3.36 -2.43
C ARG A 65 7.50 -4.43 -1.72
N GLY A 66 6.18 -4.35 -1.86
CA GLY A 66 5.23 -5.35 -1.42
C GLY A 66 4.35 -5.80 -2.58
N LYS A 67 3.66 -6.92 -2.37
CA LYS A 67 2.80 -7.54 -3.37
C LYS A 67 1.38 -7.66 -2.83
N LEU A 68 0.42 -7.12 -3.57
CA LEU A 68 -1.01 -7.27 -3.35
C LEU A 68 -1.55 -8.23 -4.41
N VAL A 69 -2.32 -9.23 -4.00
CA VAL A 69 -3.04 -10.11 -4.92
C VAL A 69 -4.51 -9.93 -4.71
N VAL A 70 -5.21 -9.59 -5.78
CA VAL A 70 -6.66 -9.45 -5.81
C VAL A 70 -7.21 -10.70 -6.50
N GLN A 71 -8.16 -11.37 -5.85
CA GLN A 71 -8.86 -12.56 -6.35
C GLN A 71 -10.36 -12.34 -6.44
#